data_AF-A0AAN6PY77-F1
#
_entry.id   AF-A0AAN6PY77-F1
#
_cell.length_a   1.000
_cell.length_b   1.000
_cell.length_c   1.000
_cell.angle_alpha   90.00
_cell.angle_beta   90.00
_cell.angle_gamma   90.00
#
_symmetry.space_group_name_H-M   'P 1'
#
loop_
_entity.id
_entity.type
_entity.pdbx_description
1 polymer ?
#
loop_
_entity_poly.entity_id
_entity_poly.type
_entity_poly.pdbx_seq_one_letter_code
_entity_poly.pdbx_strand_id
1 'polypeptide(L)'
;MANPNVSSAMIELAGNGTALQVRVGYFGYCLTVGAATFCSTDADSLAALLQGIGWSDPLNLLYVAKSFRDNTIFSGLIFICIILGAFCVALLSTFPNEHTEQGFDSDSERVVKPFPSRTVSRLALFLVLAASIFALIAALWQHLSSAATSTMVGTLMYGTVSGQTGTGAMALGWVGTALLVVVMIGLLIMILSIRVLEAIID
;
A
#
# COMPACT_ATOMS: atom_id res chain seq x y z
N MET A 1 -7.31 -34.80 -13.16
CA MET A 1 -6.31 -35.18 -14.18
C MET A 1 -6.59 -34.32 -15.41
N ALA A 2 -5.72 -33.38 -15.74
CA ALA A 2 -5.93 -32.47 -16.87
C ALA A 2 -5.81 -33.22 -18.21
N ASN A 3 -6.67 -32.90 -19.19
CA ASN A 3 -6.64 -33.51 -20.51
C ASN A 3 -5.38 -33.04 -21.27
N PRO A 4 -4.47 -33.93 -21.71
CA PRO A 4 -3.20 -33.56 -22.34
C PRO A 4 -3.38 -32.72 -23.61
N ASN A 5 -4.55 -32.81 -24.26
CA ASN A 5 -4.86 -32.05 -25.47
C ASN A 5 -5.08 -30.54 -25.20
N VAL A 6 -5.47 -30.18 -23.97
CA VAL A 6 -5.73 -28.77 -23.58
C VAL A 6 -4.42 -28.08 -23.16
N SER A 7 -3.53 -28.81 -22.48
CA SER A 7 -2.20 -28.30 -22.14
C SER A 7 -1.32 -28.05 -23.37
N SER A 8 -1.38 -28.93 -24.38
CA SER A 8 -0.64 -28.73 -25.64
C SER A 8 -1.17 -27.53 -26.43
N ALA A 9 -2.50 -27.35 -26.49
CA ALA A 9 -3.11 -26.20 -27.16
C ALA A 9 -2.76 -24.85 -26.49
N MET A 10 -2.69 -24.79 -25.15
CA MET A 10 -2.26 -23.59 -24.44
C MET A 10 -0.79 -23.25 -24.68
N ILE A 11 0.09 -24.27 -24.70
CA ILE A 11 1.52 -24.10 -24.99
C ILE A 11 1.72 -23.64 -26.44
N GLU A 12 0.94 -24.17 -27.38
CA GLU A 12 1.00 -23.77 -28.79
C GLU A 12 0.48 -22.33 -29.02
N LEU A 13 -0.61 -21.94 -28.35
CA LEU A 13 -1.12 -20.57 -28.36
C LEU A 13 -0.11 -19.56 -27.79
N ALA A 14 0.60 -19.90 -26.72
CA ALA A 14 1.60 -19.03 -26.14
C ALA A 14 2.96 -19.08 -26.85
N GLY A 15 3.29 -20.17 -27.53
CA GLY A 15 4.46 -20.27 -28.39
C GLY A 15 4.36 -19.40 -29.64
N ASN A 16 3.15 -19.17 -30.16
CA ASN A 16 2.85 -18.22 -31.24
C ASN A 16 2.53 -16.81 -30.72
N GLY A 17 2.10 -16.68 -29.46
CA GLY A 17 1.79 -15.43 -28.79
C GLY A 17 3.05 -14.77 -28.22
N THR A 18 3.51 -13.73 -28.90
CA THR A 18 4.52 -12.77 -28.44
C THR A 18 4.31 -12.34 -26.97
N ALA A 19 5.41 -12.16 -26.22
CA ALA A 19 5.42 -11.90 -24.78
C ALA A 19 4.54 -10.69 -24.37
N LEU A 20 3.30 -10.99 -23.95
CA LEU A 20 2.32 -10.03 -23.46
C LEU A 20 2.44 -9.93 -21.94
N GLN A 21 2.83 -8.76 -21.43
CA GLN A 21 2.86 -8.51 -19.98
C GLN A 21 1.73 -7.55 -19.60
N VAL A 22 0.84 -7.98 -18.70
CA VAL A 22 -0.18 -7.12 -18.09
C VAL A 22 0.24 -6.75 -16.68
N ARG A 23 0.31 -5.45 -16.37
CA ARG A 23 0.55 -4.90 -15.05
C ARG A 23 -0.73 -4.24 -14.55
N VAL A 24 -1.14 -4.60 -13.34
CA VAL A 24 -2.34 -4.06 -12.71
C VAL A 24 -1.92 -3.21 -11.52
N GLY A 25 -2.39 -1.98 -11.49
CA GLY A 25 -2.24 -1.08 -10.35
C GLY A 25 -3.59 -0.66 -9.79
N TYR A 26 -3.56 0.09 -8.69
CA TYR A 26 -4.75 0.68 -8.08
C TYR A 26 -5.53 1.57 -9.06
N PHE A 27 -4.80 2.36 -9.86
CA PHE A 27 -5.38 3.39 -10.71
C PHE A 27 -5.60 2.95 -12.17
N GLY A 28 -5.13 1.79 -12.60
CA GLY A 28 -5.32 1.36 -13.98
C GLY A 28 -4.55 0.10 -14.35
N TYR A 29 -4.53 -0.15 -15.65
CA TYR A 29 -3.89 -1.28 -16.29
C TYR A 29 -2.81 -0.77 -17.24
N CYS A 30 -1.69 -1.48 -17.29
CA CYS A 30 -0.65 -1.25 -18.28
C CYS A 30 -0.33 -2.56 -18.99
N LEU A 31 -0.31 -2.51 -20.31
CA LEU A 31 0.01 -3.61 -21.20
C LEU A 31 1.34 -3.33 -21.87
N THR A 32 2.26 -4.29 -21.79
CA THR A 32 3.54 -4.25 -22.49
C THR A 32 3.53 -5.31 -23.57
N VAL A 33 3.76 -4.87 -24.80
CA VAL A 33 3.70 -5.68 -26.01
C VAL A 33 5.02 -5.47 -26.75
N GLY A 34 5.91 -6.46 -26.71
CA GLY A 34 7.27 -6.28 -27.22
C GLY A 34 8.00 -5.14 -26.48
N ALA A 35 8.27 -4.04 -27.18
CA ALA A 35 8.93 -2.85 -26.61
C ALA A 35 7.97 -1.70 -26.25
N ALA A 36 6.69 -1.77 -26.65
CA ALA A 36 5.71 -0.71 -26.44
C ALA A 36 4.89 -0.95 -25.16
N THR A 37 4.67 0.10 -24.38
CA THR A 37 3.81 0.06 -23.19
C THR A 37 2.61 0.98 -23.36
N PHE A 38 1.41 0.47 -23.15
CA PHE A 38 0.17 1.22 -23.21
C PHE A 38 -0.54 1.15 -21.86
N CYS A 39 -1.02 2.27 -21.33
CA CYS A 39 -1.71 2.32 -20.04
C CYS A 39 -3.08 2.98 -20.19
N SER A 40 -4.07 2.42 -19.51
CA SER A 40 -5.44 2.94 -19.49
C SER A 40 -6.11 2.62 -18.15
N THR A 41 -7.06 3.46 -17.75
CA THR A 41 -7.93 3.20 -16.59
C THR A 41 -8.94 2.10 -16.87
N ASP A 42 -9.31 1.95 -18.14
CA ASP A 42 -10.35 1.05 -18.61
C ASP A 42 -9.74 -0.11 -19.41
N ALA A 43 -10.02 -1.33 -18.99
CA ALA A 43 -9.52 -2.53 -19.65
C ALA A 43 -10.13 -2.70 -21.06
N ASP A 44 -11.39 -2.27 -21.26
CA ASP A 44 -12.09 -2.48 -22.53
C ASP A 44 -11.55 -1.56 -23.65
N SER A 45 -11.16 -0.32 -23.30
CA SER A 45 -10.52 0.59 -24.27
C SER A 45 -9.14 0.08 -24.68
N LEU A 46 -8.43 -0.57 -23.75
CA LEU A 46 -7.13 -1.16 -23.99
C LEU A 46 -7.23 -2.45 -24.83
N ALA A 47 -8.30 -3.23 -24.63
CA ALA A 47 -8.65 -4.37 -25.47
C ALA A 47 -8.94 -3.93 -26.93
N ALA A 48 -9.72 -2.86 -27.10
CA ALA A 48 -10.02 -2.29 -28.42
C ALA A 48 -8.75 -1.77 -29.11
N LEU A 49 -7.83 -1.14 -28.36
CA LEU A 49 -6.53 -0.71 -28.89
C LEU A 49 -5.70 -1.90 -29.38
N LEU A 50 -5.61 -2.98 -28.60
CA LEU A 50 -4.92 -4.22 -28.97
C LEU A 50 -5.46 -4.82 -30.28
N GLN A 51 -6.79 -4.88 -30.41
CA GLN A 51 -7.44 -5.34 -31.64
C GLN A 51 -7.11 -4.44 -32.83
N GLY A 52 -7.07 -3.11 -32.62
CA GLY A 52 -6.70 -2.13 -33.65
C GLY A 52 -5.26 -2.25 -34.17
N ILE A 53 -4.33 -2.72 -33.33
CA ILE A 53 -2.93 -2.97 -33.72
C ILE A 53 -2.68 -4.40 -34.22
N GLY A 54 -3.72 -5.22 -34.36
CA GLY A 54 -3.62 -6.60 -34.85
C GLY A 54 -3.10 -7.61 -33.82
N TRP A 55 -3.13 -7.26 -32.52
CA TRP A 55 -2.71 -8.15 -31.44
C TRP A 55 -3.90 -8.84 -30.81
N SER A 56 -3.79 -10.16 -30.65
CA SER A 56 -4.79 -10.99 -29.97
C SER A 56 -4.32 -11.30 -28.55
N ASP A 57 -5.25 -11.29 -27.59
CA ASP A 57 -5.06 -11.82 -26.23
C ASP A 57 -5.68 -13.23 -26.16
N PRO A 58 -4.98 -14.28 -26.63
CA PRO A 58 -5.55 -15.61 -26.81
C PRO A 58 -5.90 -16.29 -25.47
N LEU A 59 -5.29 -15.84 -24.36
CA LEU A 59 -5.53 -16.35 -23.01
C LEU A 59 -6.46 -15.45 -22.20
N ASN A 60 -7.01 -14.39 -22.81
CA ASN A 60 -7.87 -13.41 -22.17
C ASN A 60 -7.29 -12.88 -20.84
N LEU A 61 -5.97 -12.67 -20.82
CA LEU A 61 -5.22 -12.22 -19.66
C LEU A 61 -5.72 -10.87 -19.15
N LEU A 62 -6.15 -10.00 -20.06
CA LEU A 62 -6.66 -8.67 -19.75
C LEU A 62 -7.99 -8.75 -18.99
N TYR A 63 -8.87 -9.69 -19.32
CA TYR A 63 -10.11 -9.91 -18.58
C TYR A 63 -9.84 -10.48 -17.18
N VAL A 64 -8.90 -11.42 -17.06
CA VAL A 64 -8.48 -11.95 -15.75
C VAL A 64 -7.91 -10.84 -14.88
N ALA A 65 -7.07 -9.97 -15.46
CA ALA A 65 -6.53 -8.79 -14.80
C ALA A 65 -7.62 -7.79 -14.37
N LYS A 66 -8.63 -7.57 -15.22
CA LYS A 66 -9.80 -6.73 -14.91
C LYS A 66 -10.59 -7.29 -13.73
N SER A 67 -10.98 -8.55 -13.81
CA SER A 67 -11.73 -9.24 -12.75
C SER A 67 -10.98 -9.23 -11.42
N PHE A 68 -9.65 -9.40 -11.45
CA PHE A 68 -8.81 -9.32 -10.27
C PHE A 68 -8.86 -7.93 -9.62
N ARG A 69 -8.69 -6.85 -10.40
CA ARG A 69 -8.75 -5.47 -9.87
C ARG A 69 -10.12 -5.19 -9.27
N ASP A 70 -11.18 -5.44 -10.03
CA ASP A 70 -12.54 -5.03 -9.66
C ASP A 70 -13.04 -5.78 -8.41
N ASN A 71 -12.65 -7.04 -8.24
CA ASN A 71 -13.12 -7.85 -7.10
C ASN A 71 -12.17 -7.86 -5.89
N THR A 72 -10.89 -7.53 -6.07
CA THR A 72 -9.88 -7.78 -5.02
C THR A 72 -9.17 -6.52 -4.54
N ILE A 73 -9.05 -5.48 -5.37
CA ILE A 73 -8.26 -4.29 -5.05
C ILE A 73 -9.16 -3.25 -4.37
N PHE A 74 -9.23 -3.30 -3.04
CA PHE A 74 -9.90 -2.28 -2.24
C PHE A 74 -8.92 -1.19 -1.78
N SER A 75 -8.96 -0.02 -2.43
CA SER A 75 -8.08 1.12 -2.09
C SER A 75 -8.47 1.86 -0.81
N GLY A 76 -9.71 1.68 -0.33
CA GLY A 76 -10.30 2.49 0.74
C GLY A 76 -9.50 2.45 2.04
N LEU A 77 -8.97 1.27 2.42
CA LEU A 77 -8.17 1.12 3.64
C LEU A 77 -6.87 1.94 3.60
N ILE A 78 -6.23 2.02 2.42
CA ILE A 78 -5.00 2.80 2.23
C ILE A 78 -5.31 4.30 2.36
N PHE A 79 -6.40 4.76 1.74
CA PHE A 79 -6.79 6.16 1.88
C PHE A 79 -7.12 6.52 3.33
N ILE A 80 -7.81 5.64 4.05
CA ILE A 80 -8.12 5.83 5.48
C ILE A 80 -6.83 5.94 6.30
N CYS A 81 -5.84 5.05 6.10
CA CYS A 81 -4.60 5.10 6.87
C CYS A 81 -3.77 6.35 6.54
N ILE A 82 -3.75 6.81 5.28
CA ILE A 82 -3.08 8.06 4.89
C ILE A 82 -3.73 9.26 5.58
N ILE A 83 -5.06 9.34 5.58
CA ILE A 83 -5.80 10.45 6.22
C ILE A 83 -5.55 10.46 7.73
N LEU A 84 -5.67 9.31 8.40
CA LEU A 84 -5.40 9.17 9.84
C LEU A 84 -3.94 9.54 10.19
N GLY A 85 -2.99 9.08 9.37
CA GLY A 85 -1.57 9.43 9.51
C GLY A 85 -1.32 10.92 9.35
N ALA A 86 -1.95 11.57 8.36
CA ALA A 86 -1.85 13.02 8.15
C ALA A 86 -2.42 13.80 9.34
N PHE A 87 -3.56 13.38 9.91
CA PHE A 87 -4.09 13.98 11.14
C PHE A 87 -3.15 13.80 12.33
N CYS A 88 -2.52 12.62 12.47
CA CYS A 88 -1.51 12.39 13.52
C CYS A 88 -0.32 13.35 13.36
N VAL A 89 0.21 13.49 12.14
CA VAL A 89 1.30 14.43 11.84
C VAL A 89 0.88 15.87 12.11
N ALA A 90 -0.34 16.28 11.73
CA ALA A 90 -0.84 17.63 11.99
C ALA A 90 -0.92 17.93 13.51
N LEU A 91 -1.44 16.98 14.30
CA LEU A 91 -1.50 17.11 15.75
C LEU A 91 -0.10 17.19 16.38
N LEU A 92 0.85 16.38 15.90
CA LEU A 92 2.23 16.42 16.37
C LEU A 92 2.94 17.70 15.94
N SER A 93 2.66 18.23 14.75
CA SER A 93 3.26 19.46 14.23
C SER A 93 2.83 20.72 14.98
N THR A 94 1.72 20.66 15.71
CA THR A 94 1.28 21.75 16.61
C THR A 94 2.22 21.88 17.83
N PHE A 95 3.10 20.90 18.05
CA PHE A 95 4.21 20.98 19.00
C PHE A 95 5.54 21.08 18.24
N PRO A 96 6.53 21.86 18.68
CA PRO A 96 6.64 22.56 19.96
C PRO A 96 6.20 24.03 19.85
N ASN A 97 5.12 24.42 20.54
CA ASN A 97 4.81 25.84 20.72
C ASN A 97 5.66 26.35 21.89
N GLU A 98 6.74 27.07 21.60
CA GLU A 98 7.63 27.66 22.61
C GLU A 98 6.87 28.75 23.37
N HIS A 99 6.76 28.61 24.70
CA HIS A 99 6.23 29.68 25.56
C HIS A 99 7.39 30.20 26.40
N THR A 100 7.75 31.46 26.21
CA THR A 100 8.71 32.17 27.05
C THR A 100 8.02 32.59 28.33
N GLU A 101 8.39 31.98 29.46
CA GLU A 101 7.98 32.44 30.79
C GLU A 101 9.07 33.36 31.34
N GLN A 102 8.71 34.58 31.75
CA GLN A 102 9.63 35.50 32.44
C GLN A 102 9.93 34.95 33.84
N GLY A 103 11.20 34.64 34.10
CA GLY A 103 11.66 34.20 35.42
C GLY A 103 11.53 35.29 36.47
N PHE A 104 11.41 34.87 37.73
CA PHE A 104 11.36 35.74 38.92
C PHE A 104 12.70 36.47 39.20
N ASP A 105 13.80 36.01 38.58
CA ASP A 105 15.08 36.72 38.52
C ASP A 105 15.22 37.40 37.16
N SER A 106 15.36 38.74 37.16
CA SER A 106 15.33 39.65 35.99
C SER A 106 16.40 39.46 34.89
N ASP A 107 17.00 38.28 34.69
CA ASP A 107 18.03 38.09 33.64
C ASP A 107 18.14 36.66 33.04
N SER A 108 17.22 35.74 33.34
CA SER A 108 17.26 34.38 32.77
C SER A 108 15.94 34.04 32.07
N GLU A 109 15.83 34.33 30.78
CA GLU A 109 14.77 33.78 29.91
C GLU A 109 14.89 32.24 29.89
N ARG A 110 14.02 31.55 30.63
CA ARG A 110 13.91 30.09 30.56
C ARG A 110 12.94 29.74 29.45
N VAL A 111 13.47 29.23 28.34
CA VAL A 111 12.67 28.56 27.30
C VAL A 111 12.18 27.22 27.85
N VAL A 112 10.96 27.20 28.38
CA VAL A 112 10.31 25.97 28.82
C VAL A 112 9.62 25.36 27.61
N LYS A 113 10.11 24.21 27.13
CA LYS A 113 9.36 23.41 26.15
C LYS A 113 8.13 22.82 26.87
N PRO A 114 6.90 23.21 26.51
CA PRO A 114 5.73 22.63 27.15
C PRO A 114 5.65 21.15 26.81
N PHE A 115 5.41 20.33 27.83
CA PHE A 115 5.07 18.92 27.64
C PHE A 115 3.83 18.81 26.73
N PRO A 116 3.78 17.85 25.79
CA PRO A 116 2.61 17.68 24.94
C PRO A 116 1.38 17.43 25.81
N SER A 117 0.29 18.12 25.52
CA SER A 117 -0.92 17.98 26.33
C SER A 117 -1.39 16.53 26.36
N ARG A 118 -1.81 16.04 27.53
CA ARG A 118 -2.20 14.63 27.74
C ARG A 118 -3.32 14.18 26.78
N THR A 119 -4.20 15.09 26.39
CA THR A 119 -5.30 14.81 25.46
C THR A 119 -4.78 14.64 24.03
N VAL A 120 -3.88 15.52 23.56
CA VAL A 120 -3.39 15.44 22.18
C VAL A 120 -2.46 14.24 22.00
N SER A 121 -1.60 13.94 22.98
CA SER A 121 -0.73 12.75 22.94
C SER A 121 -1.53 11.44 22.92
N ARG A 122 -2.60 11.33 23.72
CA ARG A 122 -3.51 10.16 23.67
C ARG A 122 -4.24 10.06 22.33
N LEU A 123 -4.77 11.18 21.82
CA LEU A 123 -5.47 11.20 20.54
C LEU A 123 -4.53 10.81 19.38
N ALA A 124 -3.32 11.35 19.36
CA ALA A 124 -2.29 11.00 18.38
C ALA A 124 -1.94 9.50 18.44
N LEU A 125 -1.85 8.92 19.65
CA LEU A 125 -1.63 7.48 19.83
C LEU A 125 -2.78 6.65 19.27
N PHE A 126 -4.03 7.01 19.55
CA PHE A 126 -5.20 6.30 19.00
C PHE A 126 -5.24 6.39 17.47
N LEU A 127 -4.95 7.56 16.90
CA LEU A 127 -4.96 7.77 15.45
C LEU A 127 -3.86 6.96 14.76
N VAL A 128 -2.62 6.97 15.27
CA VAL A 128 -1.52 6.20 14.67
C VAL A 128 -1.73 4.70 14.85
N LEU A 129 -2.31 4.26 15.97
CA LEU A 129 -2.64 2.86 16.20
C LEU A 129 -3.69 2.40 15.18
N ALA A 130 -4.79 3.14 15.02
CA ALA A 130 -5.79 2.84 14.00
C ALA A 130 -5.20 2.85 12.58
N ALA A 131 -4.37 3.85 12.25
CA ALA A 131 -3.68 3.94 10.96
C ALA A 131 -2.77 2.72 10.72
N SER A 132 -2.01 2.29 11.74
CA SER A 132 -1.11 1.13 11.64
C SER A 132 -1.86 -0.18 11.42
N ILE A 133 -3.01 -0.36 12.07
CA ILE A 133 -3.87 -1.54 11.89
C ILE A 133 -4.43 -1.55 10.47
N PHE A 134 -4.99 -0.45 9.98
CA PHE A 134 -5.52 -0.39 8.63
C PHE A 134 -4.44 -0.57 7.57
N ALA A 135 -3.25 0.00 7.77
CA ALA A 135 -2.10 -0.19 6.89
C ALA A 135 -1.64 -1.66 6.87
N LEU A 136 -1.59 -2.32 8.03
CA LEU A 136 -1.25 -3.74 8.15
C LEU A 136 -2.29 -4.62 7.43
N ILE A 137 -3.58 -4.39 7.66
CA ILE A 137 -4.66 -5.12 6.99
C ILE A 137 -4.56 -4.91 5.47
N ALA A 138 -4.34 -3.68 5.01
CA ALA A 138 -4.20 -3.39 3.58
C ALA A 138 -2.98 -4.09 2.95
N ALA A 139 -1.82 -4.05 3.61
CA ALA A 139 -0.60 -4.69 3.12
C ALA A 139 -0.73 -6.23 3.08
N LEU A 140 -1.30 -6.83 4.13
CA LEU A 140 -1.58 -8.27 4.19
C LEU A 140 -2.57 -8.67 3.10
N TRP A 141 -3.64 -7.89 2.92
CA TRP A 141 -4.64 -8.15 1.88
C TRP A 141 -4.02 -8.11 0.48
N GLN A 142 -3.21 -7.09 0.17
CA GLN A 142 -2.49 -6.98 -1.10
C GLN A 142 -1.55 -8.16 -1.35
N HIS A 143 -0.79 -8.55 -0.33
CA HIS A 143 0.16 -9.65 -0.43
C HIS A 143 -0.57 -10.98 -0.67
N LEU A 144 -1.63 -11.25 0.10
CA LEU A 144 -2.44 -12.46 -0.02
C LEU A 144 -3.16 -12.53 -1.37
N SER A 145 -3.81 -11.45 -1.77
CA SER A 145 -4.49 -11.30 -3.05
C SER A 145 -3.55 -11.56 -4.23
N SER A 146 -2.38 -10.92 -4.21
CA SER A 146 -1.38 -11.06 -5.28
C SER A 146 -0.79 -12.47 -5.33
N ALA A 147 -0.50 -13.08 -4.18
CA ALA A 147 -0.05 -14.46 -4.09
C ALA A 147 -1.11 -15.44 -4.63
N ALA A 148 -2.37 -15.30 -4.19
CA ALA A 148 -3.47 -16.13 -4.64
C ALA A 148 -3.64 -16.07 -6.17
N THR A 149 -3.64 -14.87 -6.76
CA THR A 149 -3.78 -14.72 -8.22
C THR A 149 -2.60 -15.28 -8.99
N SER A 150 -1.36 -15.11 -8.51
CA SER A 150 -0.19 -15.70 -9.15
C SER A 150 -0.28 -17.24 -9.23
N THR A 151 -0.75 -17.88 -8.15
CA THR A 151 -0.95 -19.33 -8.10
C THR A 151 -2.13 -19.78 -8.96
N MET A 152 -3.24 -19.03 -8.94
CA MET A 152 -4.43 -19.32 -9.75
C MET A 152 -4.12 -19.24 -11.25
N VAL A 153 -3.43 -18.18 -11.69
CA VAL A 153 -3.05 -18.03 -13.10
C VAL A 153 -2.04 -19.11 -13.52
N GLY A 154 -1.04 -19.40 -12.68
CA GLY A 154 -0.05 -20.44 -12.98
C GLY A 154 -0.69 -21.83 -13.13
N THR A 155 -1.68 -22.15 -12.30
CA THR A 155 -2.39 -23.44 -12.35
C THR A 155 -3.39 -23.53 -13.50
N LEU A 156 -4.17 -22.47 -13.77
CA LEU A 156 -5.17 -22.45 -14.84
C LEU A 156 -4.53 -22.40 -16.24
N MET A 157 -3.38 -21.73 -16.38
CA MET A 157 -2.69 -21.56 -17.66
C MET A 157 -1.59 -22.60 -17.89
N TYR A 158 -1.61 -23.73 -17.17
CA TYR A 158 -0.63 -24.82 -17.31
C TYR A 158 0.85 -24.38 -17.22
N GLY A 159 1.14 -23.35 -16.41
CA GLY A 159 2.49 -22.79 -16.26
C GLY A 159 2.96 -21.89 -17.41
N THR A 160 2.10 -21.65 -18.40
CA THR A 160 2.41 -20.85 -19.60
C THR A 160 2.46 -19.34 -19.29
N VAL A 161 1.80 -18.92 -18.21
CA VAL A 161 1.80 -17.54 -17.71
C VAL A 161 2.33 -17.52 -16.28
N SER A 162 3.30 -16.64 -16.02
CA SER A 162 3.79 -16.37 -14.68
C SER A 162 3.21 -15.05 -14.16
N GLY A 163 2.57 -15.11 -12.98
CA GLY A 163 2.17 -13.92 -12.25
C GLY A 163 3.28 -13.49 -11.29
N GLN A 164 3.74 -12.25 -11.41
CA GLN A 164 4.73 -11.67 -10.49
C GLN A 164 4.13 -10.48 -9.74
N THR A 165 4.48 -10.36 -8.46
CA THR A 165 4.10 -9.21 -7.64
C THR A 165 5.02 -8.02 -7.94
N GLY A 166 4.47 -6.81 -7.92
CA GLY A 166 5.25 -5.58 -8.10
C GLY A 166 6.14 -5.32 -6.89
N THR A 167 7.40 -5.80 -6.94
CA THR A 167 8.34 -5.75 -5.80
C THR A 167 8.54 -4.33 -5.26
N GLY A 168 8.67 -3.33 -6.14
CA GLY A 168 8.81 -1.93 -5.73
C GLY A 168 7.60 -1.38 -4.97
N ALA A 169 6.39 -1.65 -5.48
CA ALA A 169 5.16 -1.20 -4.82
C ALA A 169 4.94 -1.91 -3.47
N MET A 170 5.23 -3.21 -3.41
CA MET A 170 5.18 -3.99 -2.17
C MET A 170 6.18 -3.47 -1.13
N ALA A 171 7.42 -3.16 -1.54
CA ALA A 171 8.44 -2.63 -0.65
C ALA A 171 7.99 -1.29 -0.05
N LEU A 172 7.48 -0.36 -0.86
CA LEU A 172 6.99 0.94 -0.37
C LEU A 172 5.81 0.78 0.60
N GLY A 173 4.88 -0.14 0.32
CA GLY A 173 3.77 -0.44 1.22
C GLY A 173 4.23 -0.95 2.59
N TRP A 174 5.13 -1.94 2.61
CA TRP A 174 5.66 -2.50 3.85
C TRP A 174 6.52 -1.53 4.64
N VAL A 175 7.35 -0.73 3.96
CA VAL A 175 8.15 0.32 4.60
C VAL A 175 7.23 1.37 5.23
N GLY A 176 6.17 1.79 4.53
CA GLY A 176 5.17 2.71 5.08
C GLY A 176 4.50 2.15 6.34
N THR A 177 4.07 0.89 6.32
CA THR A 177 3.49 0.22 7.50
C THR A 177 4.49 0.13 8.66
N ALA A 178 5.74 -0.23 8.38
CA ALA A 178 6.78 -0.31 9.40
C ALA A 178 7.07 1.05 10.05
N LEU A 179 7.13 2.13 9.24
CA LEU A 179 7.30 3.48 9.75
C LEU A 179 6.14 3.90 10.68
N LEU A 180 4.89 3.58 10.33
CA LEU A 180 3.73 3.85 11.20
C LEU A 180 3.83 3.10 12.54
N VAL A 181 4.30 1.85 12.52
CA VAL A 181 4.54 1.06 13.75
C VAL A 181 5.65 1.68 14.60
N VAL A 182 6.75 2.12 13.98
CA VAL A 182 7.84 2.81 14.69
C VAL A 182 7.34 4.10 15.35
N VAL A 183 6.54 4.91 14.65
CA VAL A 183 5.93 6.12 15.22
C VAL A 183 5.00 5.78 16.38
N MET A 184 4.19 4.72 16.26
CA MET A 184 3.32 4.24 17.33
C MET A 184 4.11 3.87 18.59
N ILE A 185 5.19 3.09 18.44
CA ILE A 185 6.08 2.71 19.54
C ILE A 185 6.73 3.95 20.16
N GLY A 186 7.21 4.89 19.33
CA GLY A 186 7.84 6.13 19.79
C GLY A 186 6.89 6.98 20.63
N LEU A 187 5.64 7.15 20.21
CA LEU A 187 4.62 7.86 20.98
C LEU A 187 4.28 7.13 22.29
N LEU A 188 4.24 5.80 22.27
CA LEU A 188 3.97 5.01 23.46
C LEU A 188 5.08 5.16 24.51
N ILE A 189 6.36 5.10 24.09
CA ILE A 189 7.52 5.33 24.95
C ILE A 189 7.50 6.76 25.52
N MET A 190 7.21 7.76 24.68
CA MET A 190 7.11 9.16 25.12
C MET A 190 6.05 9.33 26.21
N ILE A 191 4.85 8.76 26.01
CA ILE A 191 3.76 8.85 26.99
C ILE A 191 4.14 8.15 28.29
N LEU A 192 4.71 6.94 28.24
CA LEU A 192 5.16 6.22 29.43
C LEU A 192 6.23 6.99 30.21
N SER A 193 7.18 7.61 29.49
CA SER A 193 8.25 8.40 30.11
C SER A 193 7.71 9.59 30.91
N ILE A 194 6.71 10.29 30.35
CA ILE A 194 6.04 11.41 31.05
C ILE A 194 5.33 10.91 32.32
N ARG A 195 4.65 9.75 32.26
CA ARG A 195 3.96 9.19 33.43
C ARG A 195 4.91 8.81 34.55
N VAL A 196 6.07 8.24 34.21
CA VAL A 196 7.09 7.89 35.19
C VAL A 196 7.70 9.14 35.82
N LEU A 197 7.95 10.18 35.01
CA LEU A 197 8.50 11.44 35.51
C LEU A 197 7.54 12.14 36.49
N GLU A 198 6.25 12.19 36.17
CA GLU A 198 5.20 12.71 37.06
C GLU A 198 5.17 11.94 38.40
N ALA A 199 5.27 10.61 38.36
CA ALA A 199 5.25 9.76 39.55
C ALA A 199 6.50 9.88 40.45
N ILE A 200 7.59 10.48 39.97
CA ILE A 200 8.81 10.73 40.76
C ILE A 200 8.80 12.15 41.35
N ILE A 201 8.12 13.09 40.70
CA ILE A 201 8.05 14.49 41.12
C ILE A 201 6.98 14.69 42.21
N ASP A 202 5.89 13.92 42.16
CA ASP A 202 4.87 13.82 43.23
C ASP A 202 5.33 12.89 44.38
#